data_AF-A0A3C1YLN3-F1
#
_entry.id   AF-A0A3C1YLN3-F1
#
_cell.length_a   1.000
_cell.length_b   1.000
_cell.length_c   1.000
_cell.angle_alpha   90.00
_cell.angle_beta   90.00
_cell.angle_gamma   90.00
#
_symmetry.space_group_name_H-M   'P 1'
#
loop_
_entity.id
_entity.type
_entity.pdbx_description
1 polymer ?
#
loop_
_entity_poly.entity_id
_entity_poly.type
_entity_poly.pdbx_seq_one_letter_code
_entity_poly.pdbx_strand_id
1 'polypeptide(L)'
;ASCEAVYSAAKGGVDAFTKALAKELAPSNIAVNAVSPGVVDTEMNRSHLSSEDMEVLVEEIPANRLAEPSEIGAVIAGLTEMTPYLTGQIIRVDGGMV
;
A
#
# COMPACT_ATOMS: atom_id res chain seq x y z
N ALA A 1 16.34 -12.38 12.64
CA ALA A 1 15.29 -12.61 11.63
C ALA A 1 14.55 -11.28 11.45
N SER A 2 14.29 -10.87 10.21
CA SER A 2 13.72 -9.55 9.87
C SER A 2 12.23 -9.36 10.24
N CYS A 3 11.60 -10.32 10.94
CA CYS A 3 10.17 -10.31 11.31
C CYS A 3 9.17 -10.19 10.14
N GLU A 4 9.65 -10.30 8.90
CA GLU A 4 8.83 -10.22 7.67
C GLU A 4 7.66 -11.21 7.66
N ALA A 5 7.83 -12.42 8.20
CA ALA A 5 6.76 -13.42 8.21
C ALA A 5 5.54 -12.97 9.04
N VAL A 6 5.76 -12.34 10.20
CA VAL A 6 4.68 -11.86 11.07
C VAL A 6 4.02 -10.63 10.46
N TYR A 7 4.82 -9.71 9.92
CA TYR A 7 4.33 -8.54 9.22
C TYR A 7 3.49 -8.91 7.99
N SER A 8 4.01 -9.81 7.16
CA SER A 8 3.33 -10.34 5.96
C SER A 8 2.03 -11.05 6.31
N ALA A 9 2.02 -11.87 7.37
CA ALA A 9 0.79 -12.53 7.83
C ALA A 9 -0.26 -11.50 8.29
N ALA A 10 0.16 -10.47 9.05
CA ALA A 10 -0.75 -9.43 9.50
C ALA A 10 -1.33 -8.62 8.33
N LYS A 11 -0.49 -8.20 7.37
CA LYS A 11 -0.93 -7.41 6.20
C LYS A 11 -1.77 -8.24 5.22
N GLY A 12 -1.40 -9.50 4.98
CA GLY A 12 -2.25 -10.43 4.22
C GLY A 12 -3.61 -10.67 4.91
N GLY A 13 -3.65 -10.66 6.23
CA GLY A 13 -4.89 -10.67 7.01
C GLY A 13 -5.76 -9.43 6.76
N VAL A 14 -5.16 -8.23 6.69
CA VAL A 14 -5.87 -6.99 6.34
C VAL A 14 -6.43 -7.04 4.92
N ASP A 15 -5.71 -7.62 3.96
CA ASP A 15 -6.20 -7.77 2.58
C ASP A 15 -7.42 -8.70 2.52
N ALA A 16 -7.37 -9.84 3.23
CA ALA A 16 -8.49 -10.75 3.33
C ALA A 16 -9.69 -10.10 4.04
N PHE A 17 -9.43 -9.38 5.13
CA PHE A 17 -10.45 -8.64 5.88
C PHE A 17 -11.13 -7.58 5.01
N THR A 18 -10.37 -6.78 4.26
CA THR A 18 -10.87 -5.77 3.31
C THR A 18 -11.87 -6.38 2.34
N LYS A 19 -11.51 -7.51 1.72
CA LYS A 19 -12.36 -8.20 0.75
C LYS A 19 -13.63 -8.80 1.37
N ALA A 20 -13.54 -9.33 2.58
CA ALA A 20 -14.70 -9.87 3.30
C ALA A 20 -15.66 -8.74 3.70
N LEU A 21 -15.15 -7.70 4.35
CA LEU A 21 -15.94 -6.57 4.82
C LEU A 21 -16.59 -5.79 3.66
N ALA A 22 -15.91 -5.67 2.53
CA ALA A 22 -16.48 -5.10 1.31
C ALA A 22 -17.80 -5.79 0.90
N LYS A 23 -17.89 -7.11 1.03
CA LYS A 23 -19.12 -7.87 0.72
C LYS A 23 -20.23 -7.62 1.73
N GLU A 24 -19.87 -7.55 3.01
CA GLU A 24 -20.82 -7.32 4.11
C GLU A 24 -21.42 -5.91 4.07
N LEU A 25 -20.62 -4.92 3.66
CA LEU A 25 -21.02 -3.51 3.65
C LEU A 25 -21.55 -2.99 2.31
N ALA A 26 -21.39 -3.75 1.21
CA ALA A 26 -21.94 -3.38 -0.09
C ALA A 26 -23.46 -3.10 -0.07
N PRO A 27 -24.32 -3.89 0.63
CA PRO A 27 -25.75 -3.56 0.75
C PRO A 27 -26.04 -2.23 1.44
N SER A 28 -25.12 -1.76 2.28
CA SER A 28 -25.18 -0.46 2.96
C SER A 28 -24.59 0.67 2.12
N ASN A 29 -24.20 0.41 0.87
CA ASN A 29 -23.55 1.36 -0.04
C ASN A 29 -22.26 1.96 0.54
N ILE A 30 -21.50 1.17 1.30
CA ILE A 30 -20.20 1.55 1.85
C ILE A 30 -19.11 0.72 1.15
N ALA A 31 -18.24 1.41 0.42
CA ALA A 31 -17.08 0.78 -0.20
C ALA A 31 -15.93 0.60 0.80
N VAL A 32 -15.25 -0.53 0.71
CA VAL A 32 -14.08 -0.86 1.53
C VAL A 32 -12.95 -1.28 0.60
N ASN A 33 -11.87 -0.52 0.59
CA ASN A 33 -10.70 -0.78 -0.24
C ASN A 33 -9.43 -0.57 0.60
N ALA A 34 -8.33 -1.19 0.20
CA ALA A 34 -7.02 -0.98 0.79
C ALA A 34 -6.05 -0.41 -0.25
N VAL A 35 -5.14 0.45 0.21
CA VAL A 35 -3.99 0.91 -0.57
C VAL A 35 -2.75 0.24 0.01
N SER A 36 -1.96 -0.38 -0.86
CA SER A 36 -0.75 -1.13 -0.52
C SER A 36 0.47 -0.45 -1.14
N PRO A 37 1.16 0.43 -0.40
CA PRO A 37 2.35 1.11 -0.88
C PRO A 37 3.55 0.18 -0.98
N GLY A 38 4.43 0.46 -1.94
CA GLY A 38 5.82 -0.01 -1.93
C GLY A 38 6.69 0.81 -0.98
N VAL A 39 7.96 0.99 -1.33
CA VAL A 39 8.87 1.83 -0.52
C VAL A 39 8.56 3.31 -0.72
N VAL A 40 8.29 4.01 0.39
CA VAL A 40 7.93 5.43 0.42
C VAL A 40 9.02 6.23 1.12
N ASP A 41 9.35 7.41 0.62
CA ASP A 41 10.35 8.30 1.21
C ASP A 41 9.82 9.00 2.48
N THR A 42 9.85 8.27 3.59
CA THR A 42 9.43 8.73 4.91
C THR A 42 10.61 9.01 5.83
N GLU A 43 10.42 9.81 6.87
CA GLU A 43 11.44 10.05 7.90
C GLU A 43 11.89 8.74 8.57
N MET A 44 10.97 7.78 8.75
CA MET A 44 11.29 6.45 9.27
C MET A 44 12.30 5.72 8.38
N ASN A 45 12.07 5.67 7.06
CA ASN A 45 12.97 5.00 6.14
C ASN A 45 14.32 5.74 6.06
N ARG A 46 14.31 7.07 5.98
CA ARG A 46 15.55 7.88 5.98
C ARG A 46 16.40 7.76 7.24
N SER A 47 15.78 7.45 8.39
CA SER A 47 16.49 7.33 9.67
C SER A 47 16.97 5.91 9.98
N HIS A 48 16.35 4.89 9.38
CA HIS A 48 16.65 3.49 9.69
C HIS A 48 17.42 2.75 8.58
N LEU A 49 17.43 3.29 7.36
CA LEU A 49 18.16 2.71 6.22
C LEU A 49 19.44 3.51 5.96
N SER A 50 20.53 2.80 5.69
CA SER A 50 21.76 3.44 5.23
C SER A 50 21.58 3.97 3.80
N SER A 51 22.46 4.86 3.35
CA SER A 51 22.45 5.35 1.96
C SER A 51 22.63 4.20 0.95
N GLU A 52 23.45 3.20 1.30
CA GLU A 52 23.68 2.01 0.45
C GLU A 52 22.43 1.13 0.37
N ASP A 53 21.74 0.87 1.49
CA ASP A 53 20.48 0.11 1.49
C ASP A 53 19.38 0.82 0.69
N MET A 54 19.33 2.16 0.77
CA MET A 54 18.39 2.97 0.00
C MET A 54 18.66 2.90 -1.49
N GLU A 55 19.93 2.93 -1.92
CA GLU A 55 20.31 2.77 -3.33
C GLU A 55 19.91 1.39 -3.86
N VAL A 56 20.16 0.32 -3.09
CA VAL A 56 19.74 -1.05 -3.46
C VAL A 56 18.22 -1.12 -3.63
N LEU A 57 17.44 -0.55 -2.70
CA LEU A 57 15.97 -0.53 -2.83
C LEU A 57 15.51 0.25 -4.06
N VAL A 58 16.16 1.38 -4.39
CA VAL A 58 15.85 2.16 -5.59
C VAL A 58 16.07 1.34 -6.86
N GLU A 59 17.16 0.58 -6.93
CA GLU A 59 17.48 -0.28 -8.07
C GLU A 59 16.47 -1.43 -8.25
N GLU A 60 15.91 -1.94 -7.15
CA GLU A 60 14.85 -2.96 -7.19
C GLU A 60 13.49 -2.42 -7.65
N ILE A 61 13.25 -1.11 -7.52
CA ILE A 61 12.02 -0.46 -7.98
C ILE A 61 12.11 -0.16 -9.48
N PRO A 62 11.24 -0.71 -10.35
CA PRO A 62 11.30 -0.42 -11.78
C PRO A 62 11.08 1.06 -12.15
N ALA A 63 10.36 1.82 -11.33
CA ALA A 63 10.26 3.27 -11.46
C ALA A 63 11.55 4.04 -11.10
N ASN A 64 12.57 3.35 -10.58
CA ASN A 64 13.90 3.83 -10.22
C ASN A 64 13.88 5.03 -9.25
N ARG A 65 12.97 4.98 -8.29
CA ARG A 65 12.84 5.95 -7.19
C ARG A 65 11.87 5.42 -6.13
N LEU A 66 11.97 5.96 -4.92
CA LEU A 66 10.91 5.81 -3.92
C LEU A 66 9.68 6.65 -4.30
N ALA A 67 8.52 6.23 -3.80
CA ALA A 67 7.32 7.05 -3.87
C ALA A 67 7.38 8.18 -2.84
N GLU A 68 6.84 9.35 -3.18
CA GLU A 68 6.57 10.41 -2.21
C GLU A 68 5.30 10.07 -1.40
N PRO A 69 5.23 10.45 -0.10
CA PRO A 69 4.01 10.24 0.69
C PRO A 69 2.75 10.85 0.06
N SER A 70 2.91 11.96 -0.65
CA SER A 70 1.82 12.65 -1.36
C SER A 70 1.26 11.83 -2.53
N GLU A 71 2.04 10.96 -3.15
CA GLU A 71 1.57 10.08 -4.22
C GLU A 71 0.61 9.01 -3.67
N ILE A 72 0.92 8.48 -2.48
CA ILE A 72 0.01 7.57 -1.77
C ILE A 72 -1.27 8.32 -1.35
N GLY A 73 -1.11 9.53 -0.83
CA GLY A 73 -2.22 10.41 -0.45
C GLY A 73 -3.15 10.74 -1.63
N ALA A 74 -2.61 10.97 -2.83
CA ALA A 74 -3.38 11.24 -4.03
C ALA A 74 -4.27 10.05 -4.42
N VAL A 75 -3.77 8.81 -4.28
CA VAL A 75 -4.57 7.61 -4.53
C VAL A 75 -5.71 7.48 -3.52
N ILE A 76 -5.44 7.73 -2.23
CA ILE A 76 -6.46 7.70 -1.17
C ILE A 76 -7.54 8.76 -1.42
N ALA A 77 -7.14 10.00 -1.74
CA ALA A 77 -8.07 11.07 -2.09
C ALA A 77 -8.89 10.72 -3.35
N GLY A 78 -8.26 10.10 -4.35
CA GLY A 78 -8.98 9.62 -5.54
C GLY A 78 -10.09 8.64 -5.18
N LEU A 79 -9.88 7.76 -4.19
CA LEU A 79 -10.88 6.77 -3.77
C LEU A 79 -12.13 7.39 -3.12
N THR A 80 -12.03 8.58 -2.52
CA THR A 80 -13.20 9.24 -1.92
C THR A 80 -14.19 9.75 -2.96
N GLU A 81 -13.70 10.02 -4.18
CA GLU A 81 -14.50 10.50 -5.31
C GLU A 81 -15.02 9.36 -6.20
N MET A 82 -14.62 8.11 -5.93
CA MET A 82 -15.03 6.96 -6.74
C MET A 82 -16.44 6.49 -6.37
N THR A 83 -17.08 5.80 -7.32
CA THR A 83 -18.36 5.13 -7.07
C THR A 83 -18.21 4.06 -5.98
N PRO A 84 -19.18 3.93 -5.04
CA PRO A 84 -19.18 2.86 -4.05
C PRO A 84 -19.31 1.46 -4.67
N TYR A 85 -19.59 1.36 -5.98
CA TYR A 85 -19.52 0.11 -6.74
C TYR A 85 -18.08 -0.44 -6.86
N LEU A 86 -17.05 0.42 -6.71
CA LEU A 86 -15.66 0.01 -6.57
C LEU A 86 -15.38 -0.30 -5.10
N THR A 87 -15.45 -1.58 -4.75
CA THR A 87 -15.21 -2.08 -3.39
C THR A 87 -14.42 -3.39 -3.42
N GLY A 88 -13.74 -3.72 -2.32
CA GLY A 88 -12.94 -4.95 -2.15
C GLY A 88 -11.59 -4.94 -2.88
N GLN A 89 -11.12 -3.78 -3.35
CA GLN A 89 -9.86 -3.66 -4.07
C GLN A 89 -8.67 -3.54 -3.13
N ILE A 90 -7.56 -4.16 -3.53
CA ILE A 90 -6.23 -3.93 -2.95
C ILE A 90 -5.42 -3.21 -4.02
N ILE A 91 -5.22 -1.91 -3.84
CA ILE A 91 -4.64 -1.03 -4.85
C ILE A 91 -3.16 -0.86 -4.52
N ARG A 92 -2.30 -1.44 -5.37
CA ARG A 92 -0.86 -1.39 -5.15
C ARG A 92 -0.26 -0.13 -5.77
N VAL A 93 0.58 0.56 -5.00
CA VAL A 93 1.22 1.83 -5.38
C VAL A 93 2.70 1.74 -5.02
N ASP A 94 3.48 1.12 -5.90
CA ASP A 94 4.82 0.64 -5.53
C ASP A 94 5.87 0.82 -6.63
N GLY A 95 5.56 1.55 -7.69
CA GLY A 95 6.50 1.75 -8.80
C GLY A 95 6.84 0.48 -9.58
N GLY A 96 6.07 -0.61 -9.40
CA GLY A 96 6.22 -1.85 -10.17
C GLY A 96 7.07 -2.95 -9.53
N MET A 97 7.42 -2.87 -8.24
CA MET A 97 8.23 -3.90 -7.54
C MET A 97 7.63 -5.31 -7.54
N VAL A 98 6.30 -5.45 -7.63
CA VAL A 98 5.47 -6.69 -7.54
C VAL A 98 5.66 -7.51 -6.27
#